data_AF-A0A4Y2GCL7-F1
#
_entry.id   AF-A0A4Y2GCL7-F1
#
_cell.length_a   1.000
_cell.length_b   1.000
_cell.length_c   1.000
_cell.angle_alpha   90.00
_cell.angle_beta   90.00
_cell.angle_gamma   90.00
#
_symmetry.space_group_name_H-M   'P 1'
#
loop_
_entity.id
_entity.type
_entity.pdbx_description
1 polymer ?
#
loop_
_entity_poly.entity_id
_entity_poly.type
_entity_poly.pdbx_seq_one_letter_code
_entity_poly.pdbx_strand_id
1 'polypeptide(L)'
;MSFQEGNHKRDGKLTNMWHIVKVGSFGSSSRDTGMVLKCTHLGLIATTDPEDEKLVQELFNTMENSGADFTNSFLSLLLVDTSDVNKLSSSFDLAKQNIIENCYPLEVLLSTCRPNLNPAQLQTFLAIANGNPEFIEQLGRAGLAIKRVLSQLQKAKDLE
;
A
#
# COMPACT_ATOMS: atom_id res chain seq x y z
N MET A 1 -3.65 1.79 13.93
CA MET A 1 -2.74 0.65 14.19
C MET A 1 -1.69 1.16 15.15
N SER A 2 -1.45 0.48 16.25
CA SER A 2 -0.43 0.89 17.23
C SER A 2 0.46 -0.30 17.51
N PHE A 3 1.76 -0.08 17.37
CA PHE A 3 2.83 -1.07 17.54
C PHE A 3 3.38 -0.94 18.96
N GLN A 4 3.50 -2.05 19.68
CA GLN A 4 4.27 -2.11 20.92
C GLN A 4 5.50 -3.00 20.72
N GLU A 5 6.65 -2.45 21.11
CA GLU A 5 7.96 -3.08 21.03
C GLU A 5 8.17 -3.98 22.25
N GLY A 6 8.14 -5.29 22.04
CA GLY A 6 8.46 -6.28 23.07
C GLY A 6 9.85 -6.85 22.84
N ASN A 7 10.86 -6.38 23.59
CA ASN A 7 12.21 -6.93 23.53
C ASN A 7 12.26 -8.28 24.26
N HIS A 8 12.49 -9.38 23.55
CA HIS A 8 12.80 -10.68 24.14
C HIS A 8 14.25 -11.07 23.84
N LYS A 9 15.07 -11.16 24.90
CA LYS A 9 16.49 -11.51 24.81
C LYS A 9 16.62 -13.03 24.85
N ARG A 10 16.88 -13.66 23.71
CA ARG A 10 17.50 -15.00 23.65
C ARG A 10 18.77 -14.92 22.81
N ASP A 11 19.88 -15.30 23.43
CA ASP A 11 21.16 -15.65 22.80
C ASP A 11 21.81 -14.62 21.86
N GLY A 12 22.04 -13.41 22.37
CA GLY A 12 23.11 -12.54 21.89
C GLY A 12 23.01 -12.00 20.45
N LYS A 13 21.93 -12.29 19.71
CA LYS A 13 21.61 -11.70 18.41
C LYS A 13 20.27 -10.98 18.49
N LEU A 14 20.28 -9.68 18.21
CA LEU A 14 19.06 -8.90 17.98
C LEU A 14 18.44 -9.38 16.67
N THR A 15 17.45 -10.27 16.75
CA THR A 15 16.58 -10.60 15.62
C THR A 15 15.25 -9.89 15.84
N ASN A 16 14.99 -8.84 15.07
CA ASN A 16 13.71 -8.13 15.09
C ASN A 16 12.69 -8.98 14.32
N MET A 17 11.77 -9.60 15.04
CA MET A 17 10.67 -10.38 14.49
C MET A 17 9.38 -9.53 14.60
N TRP A 18 8.79 -9.19 13.45
CA TRP A 18 7.61 -8.32 13.39
C TRP A 18 6.35 -9.09 13.78
N HIS A 19 5.63 -8.65 14.81
CA HIS A 19 4.26 -9.08 15.09
C HIS A 19 3.27 -7.94 14.84
N ILE A 20 2.19 -8.23 14.11
CA ILE A 20 1.11 -7.29 13.82
C ILE A 20 0.08 -7.37 14.95
N VAL A 21 -0.12 -6.29 15.71
CA VAL A 21 -1.20 -6.18 16.70
C VAL A 21 -2.06 -4.94 16.41
N LYS A 22 -3.39 -5.09 16.56
CA LYS A 22 -4.40 -4.09 16.25
C LYS A 22 -4.94 -3.50 17.56
N VAL A 23 -4.74 -2.20 17.80
CA VAL A 23 -5.34 -1.48 18.95
C VAL A 23 -6.31 -0.41 18.44
N GLY A 24 -7.50 -0.40 19.04
CA GLY A 24 -8.57 0.56 18.82
C GLY A 24 -8.58 1.70 19.84
N SER A 25 -8.96 2.88 19.34
CA SER A 25 -9.51 4.11 19.93
C SER A 25 -9.32 4.42 21.43
N PHE A 26 -8.76 5.60 21.76
CA PHE A 26 -9.49 6.83 22.17
C PHE A 26 -8.52 7.93 22.66
N GLY A 27 -8.79 9.22 22.33
CA GLY A 27 -8.37 10.36 23.18
C GLY A 27 -7.29 11.32 22.66
N SER A 28 -7.72 12.34 21.89
CA SER A 28 -7.30 13.75 21.95
C SER A 28 -5.80 14.11 22.02
N SER A 29 -5.21 14.53 20.90
CA SER A 29 -4.65 15.89 20.73
C SER A 29 -4.18 16.10 19.28
N SER A 30 -4.33 17.34 18.82
CA SER A 30 -4.06 17.84 17.48
C SER A 30 -2.61 17.61 17.02
N ARG A 31 -2.51 17.19 15.74
CA ARG A 31 -1.50 17.60 14.74
C ARG A 31 -0.05 17.15 15.01
N ASP A 32 0.63 16.73 13.94
CA ASP A 32 2.07 16.38 13.89
C ASP A 32 2.52 14.99 14.34
N THR A 33 1.93 13.95 13.75
CA THR A 33 2.67 12.69 13.51
C THR A 33 2.72 12.42 12.02
N GLY A 34 3.62 13.16 11.35
CA GLY A 34 4.10 12.78 10.02
C GLY A 34 4.69 11.37 10.06
N MET A 35 4.43 10.61 9.02
CA MET A 35 4.76 9.19 8.91
C MET A 35 6.28 9.04 8.77
N VAL A 36 7.02 8.94 9.88
CA VAL A 36 8.47 8.69 9.84
C VAL A 36 8.70 7.20 9.53
N LEU A 37 8.72 6.87 8.24
CA LEU A 37 9.18 5.57 7.74
C LEU A 37 10.71 5.52 7.83
N LYS A 38 11.22 5.13 9.00
CA LYS A 38 12.65 4.83 9.18
C LYS A 38 12.97 3.42 8.69
N CYS A 39 12.93 3.24 7.37
CA CYS A 39 13.30 2.00 6.72
C CYS A 39 14.81 1.96 6.44
N THR A 40 15.63 1.82 7.50
CA THR A 40 17.09 1.68 7.39
C THR A 40 17.53 0.49 6.53
N HIS A 41 16.67 -0.52 6.36
CA HIS A 41 16.92 -1.67 5.48
C HIS A 41 16.62 -1.39 3.99
N LEU A 42 15.93 -0.30 3.67
CA LEU A 42 15.60 0.10 2.28
C LEU A 42 16.54 1.18 1.74
N GLY A 43 17.58 1.56 2.49
CA GLY A 43 18.48 2.66 2.12
C GLY A 43 17.84 4.06 2.20
N LEU A 44 16.59 4.17 2.68
CA LEU A 44 15.92 5.44 2.91
C LEU A 44 16.50 6.09 4.18
N ILE A 45 17.56 6.88 3.99
CA ILE A 45 18.18 7.67 5.05
C ILE A 45 17.35 8.95 5.20
N ALA A 46 16.58 9.02 6.29
CA ALA A 46 15.88 10.18 6.81
C ALA A 46 15.14 11.05 5.77
N THR A 47 13.83 10.87 5.68
CA THR A 47 12.88 11.80 5.05
C THR A 47 13.02 13.19 5.67
N THR A 48 13.81 14.05 5.05
CA THR A 48 14.00 15.45 5.47
C THR A 48 13.30 16.44 4.54
N ASP A 49 13.00 16.02 3.31
CA ASP A 49 12.32 16.85 2.30
C ASP A 49 10.88 16.36 2.06
N PRO A 50 9.87 17.25 1.97
CA PRO A 50 8.53 16.89 1.53
C PRO A 50 8.48 16.18 0.15
N GLU A 51 9.44 16.44 -0.75
CA GLU A 51 9.49 15.75 -2.04
C GLU A 51 9.87 14.26 -1.90
N ASP A 52 10.69 13.91 -0.90
CA ASP A 52 11.02 12.51 -0.61
C ASP A 52 9.78 11.74 -0.12
N GLU A 53 8.98 12.38 0.75
CA GLU A 53 7.73 11.79 1.24
C GLU A 53 6.77 11.54 0.08
N LYS A 54 6.61 12.52 -0.81
CA LYS A 54 5.76 12.40 -1.99
C LYS A 54 6.25 11.28 -2.92
N LEU A 55 7.55 11.19 -3.18
CA LEU A 55 8.12 10.14 -4.02
C LEU A 55 7.89 8.74 -3.44
N VAL A 56 8.07 8.57 -2.13
CA VAL A 56 7.80 7.31 -1.43
C VAL A 56 6.31 6.95 -1.51
N GLN A 57 5.41 7.92 -1.35
CA GLN A 57 3.98 7.70 -1.52
C GLN A 57 3.62 7.31 -2.95
N GLU A 58 4.19 7.97 -3.97
CA GLU A 58 3.99 7.63 -5.37
C GLU A 58 4.49 6.21 -5.70
N LEU A 59 5.63 5.80 -5.13
CA LEU A 59 6.13 4.44 -5.27
C LEU A 59 5.16 3.42 -4.65
N PHE A 60 4.67 3.64 -3.44
CA PHE A 60 3.70 2.73 -2.81
C PHE A 60 2.38 2.65 -3.58
N ASN A 61 1.86 3.80 -4.03
CA ASN A 61 0.65 3.83 -4.86
C ASN A 61 0.86 3.06 -6.17
N THR A 62 2.04 3.20 -6.80
CA THR A 62 2.40 2.47 -8.01
C THR A 62 2.42 0.97 -7.75
N MET A 63 3.07 0.51 -6.66
CA MET A 63 3.13 -0.91 -6.31
C MET A 63 1.75 -1.49 -5.97
N GLU A 64 0.88 -0.73 -5.30
CA GLU A 64 -0.50 -1.16 -5.01
C GLU A 64 -1.37 -1.28 -6.26
N ASN A 65 -1.12 -0.43 -7.26
CA ASN A 65 -1.87 -0.41 -8.51
C ASN A 65 -1.36 -1.49 -9.48
N SER A 66 -0.06 -1.67 -9.60
CA SER A 66 0.54 -2.70 -10.47
C SER A 66 0.58 -4.08 -9.83
N GLY A 67 0.33 -4.18 -8.52
CA GLY A 67 0.55 -5.39 -7.75
C GLY A 67 2.03 -5.81 -7.76
N ALA A 68 2.96 -4.88 -7.74
CA ALA A 68 4.37 -5.23 -7.61
C ALA A 68 4.64 -5.80 -6.20
N ASP A 69 5.40 -6.89 -6.11
CA ASP A 69 5.78 -7.45 -4.80
C ASP A 69 6.63 -6.44 -4.02
N PHE A 70 6.21 -6.15 -2.78
CA PHE A 70 6.87 -5.16 -1.94
C PHE A 70 8.35 -5.50 -1.72
N THR A 71 8.67 -6.75 -1.40
CA THR A 71 10.03 -7.17 -1.02
C THR A 71 10.95 -7.15 -2.24
N ASN A 72 10.51 -7.78 -3.33
CA ASN A 72 11.30 -7.89 -4.55
C ASN A 72 11.46 -6.54 -5.24
N SER A 73 10.49 -5.62 -5.10
CA SER A 73 10.62 -4.26 -5.64
C SER A 73 11.78 -3.51 -4.99
N PHE A 74 11.86 -3.52 -3.66
CA PHE A 74 12.97 -2.88 -2.96
C PHE A 74 14.31 -3.58 -3.18
N LEU A 75 14.32 -4.92 -3.26
CA LEU A 75 15.54 -5.65 -3.63
C LEU A 75 16.03 -5.27 -5.04
N SER A 76 15.10 -5.05 -5.98
CA SER A 76 15.44 -4.61 -7.34
C SER A 76 15.98 -3.19 -7.37
N LEU A 77 15.45 -2.28 -6.55
CA LEU A 77 15.95 -0.91 -6.43
C LEU A 77 17.39 -0.83 -5.89
N LEU A 78 17.84 -1.83 -5.10
CA LEU A 78 19.24 -1.90 -4.66
C LEU A 78 20.23 -2.17 -5.80
N LEU A 79 19.75 -2.61 -6.97
CA LEU A 79 20.59 -2.82 -8.15
C LEU A 79 20.99 -1.51 -8.84
N VAL A 80 20.28 -0.41 -8.55
CA VAL A 80 20.53 0.89 -9.18
C VAL A 80 21.87 1.44 -8.72
N ASP A 81 22.81 1.56 -9.65
CA ASP A 81 24.14 2.11 -9.39
C ASP A 81 24.10 3.63 -9.56
N THR A 82 24.07 4.34 -8.43
CA THR A 82 24.09 5.81 -8.38
C THR A 82 25.51 6.38 -8.38
N SER A 83 26.55 5.54 -8.31
CA SER A 83 27.95 5.96 -8.23
C SER A 83 28.60 6.16 -9.60
N ASP A 84 28.12 5.45 -10.63
CA ASP A 84 28.61 5.53 -12.01
C ASP A 84 27.50 5.96 -12.98
N VAL A 85 27.57 7.21 -13.45
CA VAL A 85 26.59 7.81 -14.37
C VAL A 85 26.43 6.99 -15.66
N ASN A 86 27.48 6.30 -16.12
CA ASN A 86 27.41 5.48 -17.34
C ASN A 86 26.63 4.18 -17.11
N LYS A 87 26.54 3.71 -15.86
CA LYS A 87 25.81 2.50 -15.47
C LYS A 87 24.45 2.80 -14.86
N LEU A 88 24.20 4.05 -14.48
CA LEU A 88 22.92 4.45 -13.88
C LEU A 88 21.73 4.06 -14.77
N SER A 89 21.78 4.39 -16.06
CA SER A 89 20.68 4.06 -16.98
C SER A 89 20.46 2.55 -17.08
N SER A 90 21.52 1.77 -17.32
CA SER A 90 21.40 0.33 -17.53
C SER A 90 21.00 -0.42 -16.26
N SER A 91 21.51 0.00 -15.10
CA SER A 91 21.12 -0.56 -13.80
C SER A 91 19.68 -0.20 -13.41
N PHE A 92 19.23 1.01 -13.76
CA PHE A 92 17.84 1.42 -13.57
C PHE A 92 16.88 0.64 -14.48
N ASP A 93 17.22 0.45 -15.75
CA ASP A 93 16.42 -0.35 -16.68
C ASP A 93 16.31 -1.81 -16.23
N LEU A 94 17.40 -2.38 -15.71
CA LEU A 94 17.41 -3.72 -15.13
C LEU A 94 16.50 -3.81 -13.88
N ALA A 95 16.62 -2.85 -12.96
CA ALA A 95 15.77 -2.79 -11.77
C ALA A 95 14.28 -2.68 -12.17
N LYS A 96 13.97 -1.82 -13.13
CA LYS A 96 12.61 -1.64 -13.66
C LYS A 96 12.07 -2.91 -14.28
N GLN A 97 12.86 -3.60 -15.11
CA GLN A 97 12.47 -4.86 -15.72
C GLN A 97 12.17 -5.93 -14.66
N ASN A 98 13.02 -6.05 -13.63
CA ASN A 98 12.78 -6.97 -12.53
C ASN A 98 11.48 -6.65 -11.77
N ILE A 99 11.18 -5.37 -11.53
CA ILE A 99 9.93 -4.97 -10.88
C ILE A 99 8.72 -5.38 -11.73
N ILE A 100 8.76 -5.14 -13.05
CA ILE A 100 7.69 -5.51 -13.98
C ILE A 100 7.46 -7.03 -13.99
N GLU A 101 8.54 -7.82 -14.01
CA GLU A 101 8.46 -9.29 -13.98
C GLU A 101 7.89 -9.85 -12.66
N ASN A 102 7.98 -9.07 -11.57
CA ASN A 102 7.43 -9.41 -10.26
C ASN A 102 6.06 -8.76 -9.99
N CYS A 103 5.46 -8.09 -10.98
CA CYS A 103 4.07 -7.66 -10.89
C CYS A 103 3.13 -8.87 -10.98
N TYR A 104 2.04 -8.82 -10.22
CA TYR A 104 1.00 -9.83 -10.33
C TYR A 104 0.36 -9.82 -11.74
N PRO A 105 0.00 -10.99 -12.29
CA PRO A 105 -0.75 -11.05 -13.55
C PRO A 105 -2.08 -10.29 -13.45
N LEU A 106 -2.49 -9.67 -14.56
CA LEU A 106 -3.71 -8.85 -14.61
C LEU A 106 -4.95 -9.64 -14.19
N GLU A 107 -5.07 -10.89 -14.62
CA GLU A 107 -6.17 -11.77 -14.24
C GLU A 107 -6.24 -12.01 -12.74
N VAL A 108 -5.09 -12.04 -12.05
CA VAL A 108 -5.03 -12.18 -10.59
C VAL A 108 -5.49 -10.88 -9.94
N LEU A 109 -5.03 -9.72 -10.42
CA LEU A 109 -5.47 -8.41 -9.92
C LEU A 109 -6.98 -8.23 -10.07
N LEU A 110 -7.54 -8.53 -11.24
CA LEU A 110 -8.99 -8.49 -11.49
C LEU A 110 -9.76 -9.44 -10.58
N SER A 111 -9.22 -10.63 -10.30
CA SER A 111 -9.87 -11.59 -9.40
C SER A 111 -10.00 -11.08 -7.96
N THR A 112 -9.03 -10.30 -7.47
CA THR A 112 -9.09 -9.68 -6.13
C THR A 112 -10.12 -8.57 -6.03
N CYS A 113 -10.51 -7.98 -7.17
CA CYS A 113 -11.50 -6.93 -7.25
C CYS A 113 -12.93 -7.45 -7.34
N ARG A 114 -13.15 -8.77 -7.48
CA ARG A 114 -14.49 -9.36 -7.54
C ARG A 114 -15.14 -9.37 -6.15
N PRO A 115 -16.21 -8.58 -5.94
CA PRO A 115 -16.89 -8.60 -4.65
C PRO A 115 -17.66 -9.92 -4.47
N ASN A 116 -17.54 -10.51 -3.28
CA ASN A 116 -18.38 -11.64 -2.88
C ASN A 116 -19.75 -11.13 -2.41
N LEU A 117 -20.58 -10.70 -3.36
CA LEU A 117 -21.91 -10.13 -3.12
C LEU A 117 -22.92 -10.64 -4.16
N ASN A 118 -24.20 -10.67 -3.75
CA ASN A 118 -25.28 -10.97 -4.67
C ASN A 118 -25.39 -9.84 -5.73
N PRO A 119 -25.41 -10.17 -7.04
CA PRO A 119 -25.52 -9.17 -8.11
C PRO A 119 -26.67 -8.18 -7.94
N ALA A 120 -27.83 -8.64 -7.44
CA ALA A 120 -28.98 -7.77 -7.22
C ALA A 120 -28.72 -6.71 -6.14
N GLN A 121 -28.06 -7.10 -5.04
CA GLN A 121 -27.70 -6.16 -3.96
C GLN A 121 -26.67 -5.14 -4.43
N LEU A 122 -25.73 -5.57 -5.27
CA LEU A 122 -24.73 -4.67 -5.83
C LEU A 122 -25.37 -3.57 -6.69
N GLN A 123 -26.32 -3.92 -7.55
CA GLN A 123 -27.06 -2.94 -8.36
C GLN A 123 -27.80 -1.94 -7.48
N THR A 124 -28.38 -2.38 -6.37
CA THR A 124 -29.00 -1.49 -5.39
C THR A 124 -27.97 -0.52 -4.79
N PHE A 125 -26.80 -0.99 -4.38
CA PHE A 125 -25.76 -0.12 -3.82
C PHE A 125 -25.21 0.89 -4.83
N LEU A 126 -25.03 0.49 -6.09
CA LEU A 126 -24.62 1.40 -7.16
C LEU A 126 -25.67 2.50 -7.41
N ALA A 127 -26.95 2.14 -7.44
CA ALA A 127 -28.04 3.10 -7.60
C ALA A 127 -28.09 4.10 -6.43
N ILE A 128 -27.92 3.62 -5.19
CA ILE A 128 -27.85 4.47 -4.00
C ILE A 128 -26.63 5.40 -4.05
N ALA A 129 -25.44 4.88 -4.40
CA ALA A 129 -24.22 5.66 -4.46
C ALA A 129 -24.32 6.81 -5.48
N ASN A 130 -24.94 6.55 -6.63
CA ASN A 130 -25.12 7.55 -7.68
C ASN A 130 -26.24 8.56 -7.38
N GLY A 131 -27.29 8.16 -6.66
CA GLY A 131 -28.44 9.02 -6.37
C GLY A 131 -28.38 9.77 -5.05
N ASN A 132 -27.83 9.16 -4.00
CA ASN A 132 -27.73 9.74 -2.66
C ASN A 132 -26.51 9.16 -1.89
N PRO A 133 -25.30 9.68 -2.15
CA PRO A 133 -24.07 9.18 -1.51
C PRO A 133 -24.03 9.43 0.00
N GLU A 134 -24.64 10.52 0.48
CA GLU A 134 -24.75 10.86 1.92
C GLU A 134 -25.47 9.76 2.71
N PHE A 135 -26.45 9.10 2.10
CA PHE A 135 -27.14 7.98 2.72
C PHE A 135 -26.20 6.81 3.03
N ILE A 136 -25.20 6.56 2.18
CA ILE A 136 -24.19 5.51 2.44
C ILE A 136 -23.36 5.87 3.68
N GLU A 137 -23.07 7.15 3.91
CA GLU A 137 -22.31 7.58 5.09
C GLU A 137 -23.10 7.36 6.38
N GLN A 138 -24.42 7.58 6.33
CA GLN A 138 -25.33 7.39 7.46
C GLN A 138 -25.48 5.92 7.89
N LEU A 139 -25.18 4.97 6.99
CA LEU A 139 -25.21 3.52 7.30
C LEU A 139 -24.04 3.06 8.18
N GLY A 140 -23.12 3.95 8.56
CA GLY A 140 -22.02 3.66 9.48
C GLY A 140 -21.15 2.50 9.00
N ARG A 141 -21.05 1.42 9.80
CA ARG A 141 -20.21 0.25 9.44
C ARG A 141 -20.64 -0.44 8.15
N ALA A 142 -21.94 -0.51 7.88
CA ALA A 142 -22.45 -1.08 6.64
C ALA A 142 -22.10 -0.18 5.44
N GLY A 143 -22.15 1.14 5.63
CA GLY A 143 -21.70 2.13 4.66
C GLY A 143 -20.23 1.98 4.27
N LEU A 144 -19.35 1.74 5.25
CA LEU A 144 -17.93 1.49 4.99
C LEU A 144 -17.69 0.21 4.16
N ALA A 145 -18.45 -0.84 4.42
CA ALA A 145 -18.38 -2.07 3.63
C ALA A 145 -18.84 -1.86 2.18
N ILE A 146 -19.92 -1.09 1.99
CA ILE A 146 -20.43 -0.72 0.66
C ILE A 146 -19.40 0.13 -0.08
N LYS A 147 -18.83 1.16 0.55
CA LYS A 147 -17.77 2.00 -0.05
C LYS A 147 -16.57 1.17 -0.49
N ARG A 148 -16.14 0.19 0.32
CA ARG A 148 -15.05 -0.73 -0.05
C ARG A 148 -15.39 -1.51 -1.32
N VAL A 149 -16.58 -2.08 -1.40
CA VAL A 149 -17.03 -2.84 -2.59
C VAL A 149 -17.06 -1.95 -3.83
N LEU A 150 -17.59 -0.73 -3.70
CA LEU A 150 -17.63 0.22 -4.80
C LEU A 150 -16.22 0.62 -5.26
N SER A 151 -15.28 0.81 -4.32
CA SER A 151 -13.88 1.08 -4.67
C SER A 151 -13.20 -0.08 -5.38
N GLN A 152 -13.51 -1.33 -5.02
CA GLN A 152 -13.01 -2.52 -5.73
C GLN A 152 -13.51 -2.58 -7.16
N LEU A 153 -14.78 -2.22 -7.40
CA LEU A 153 -15.35 -2.19 -8.75
C LEU A 153 -14.76 -1.06 -9.60
N GLN A 154 -14.54 0.11 -9.00
CA GLN A 154 -13.85 1.19 -9.69
C GLN A 154 -12.43 0.77 -10.06
N LYS A 155 -11.70 0.15 -9.13
CA LYS A 155 -10.35 -0.39 -9.40
C LYS A 155 -10.36 -1.45 -10.49
N ALA A 156 -11.36 -2.33 -10.54
CA ALA A 156 -11.50 -3.31 -11.62
C ALA A 156 -11.67 -2.63 -12.99
N LYS A 157 -12.49 -1.58 -13.04
CA LYS A 157 -12.73 -0.80 -14.27
C LYS A 157 -11.49 -0.04 -14.74
N ASP A 158 -10.67 0.45 -13.80
CA ASP A 158 -9.42 1.16 -14.13
C ASP A 158 -8.31 0.21 -14.63
N LEU A 159 -8.47 -1.11 -14.42
CA LEU A 159 -7.56 -2.16 -14.86
C LEU A 159 -7.97 -2.82 -16.20
N GLU A 160 -9.18 -2.56 -16.69
CA GLU A 160 -9.72 -3.01 -18.00
C GLU A 160 -9.35 -2.06 -19.14
#